data_AF-A0A160FKA7-F1
#
_entry.id   AF-A0A160FKA7-F1
#
_cell.length_a   1.000
_cell.length_b   1.000
_cell.length_c   1.000
_cell.angle_alpha   90.00
_cell.angle_beta   90.00
_cell.angle_gamma   90.00
#
_symmetry.space_group_name_H-M   'P 1'
#
loop_
_entity.id
_entity.type
_entity.pdbx_description
1 polymer ?
#
loop_
_entity_poly.entity_id
_entity_poly.type
_entity_poly.pdbx_seq_one_letter_code
_entity_poly.pdbx_strand_id
1 'polypeptide(L)'
;MATSTCNQHEQFALAQKAFSEYFATIVKPRLGRLDAELNWMDFSQTAKLIRDTGIRSQYRARAIRLLEASISCSAPNAQPMARSTYNTAFRAATTFLVFVLAYRLGPGVLPALLAAAIWYGYVAGEYRDGQEAADKHDKQAREWAEKIAAWEADLLTLKALE
;
A
#
# COMPACT_ATOMS: atom_id res chain seq x y z
N MET A 1 10.48 4.34 -16.48
CA MET A 1 10.65 4.88 -15.11
C MET A 1 10.65 3.69 -14.15
N ALA A 2 11.82 3.14 -13.80
CA ALA A 2 11.91 1.89 -13.03
C ALA A 2 13.15 1.83 -12.10
N THR A 3 13.67 2.98 -11.68
CA THR A 3 14.86 3.10 -10.82
C THR A 3 14.57 3.58 -9.40
N SER A 4 13.34 4.05 -9.12
CA SER A 4 13.00 4.66 -7.81
C SER A 4 12.75 3.63 -6.71
N THR A 5 12.12 2.50 -7.03
CA THR A 5 11.73 1.49 -6.02
C THR A 5 12.93 0.74 -5.45
N CYS A 6 13.93 0.42 -6.28
CA CYS A 6 15.13 -0.32 -5.85
C CYS A 6 15.95 0.45 -4.80
N ASN A 7 16.10 1.77 -4.96
CA ASN A 7 16.85 2.62 -4.02
C ASN A 7 16.08 2.84 -2.70
N GLN A 8 14.74 2.97 -2.74
CA GLN A 8 13.93 3.14 -1.54
C GLN A 8 13.90 1.89 -0.65
N HIS A 9 13.81 0.70 -1.26
CA HIS A 9 13.87 -0.56 -0.52
C HIS A 9 15.23 -0.80 0.15
N GLU A 10 16.32 -0.47 -0.54
CA GLU A 10 17.68 -0.58 0.01
C GLU A 10 17.89 0.38 1.19
N GLN A 11 17.44 1.64 1.06
CA GLN A 11 17.50 2.62 2.15
C GLN A 11 16.68 2.19 3.37
N PHE A 12 15.48 1.65 3.16
CA PHE A 12 14.67 1.09 4.25
C PHE A 12 15.38 -0.08 4.93
N ALA A 13 15.92 -1.04 4.17
CA ALA A 13 16.63 -2.19 4.73
C ALA A 13 17.87 -1.77 5.55
N LEU A 14 18.64 -0.79 5.06
CA LEU A 14 19.78 -0.22 5.76
C LEU A 14 19.37 0.50 7.05
N ALA A 15 18.31 1.33 7.00
CA ALA A 15 17.77 2.01 8.16
C ALA A 15 17.23 1.03 9.21
N GLN A 16 16.51 0.00 8.76
CA GLN A 16 15.95 -1.04 9.61
C GLN A 16 17.06 -1.84 10.30
N LYS A 17 18.10 -2.24 9.57
CA LYS A 17 19.26 -2.95 10.13
C LYS A 17 19.97 -2.08 11.17
N ALA A 18 20.32 -0.85 10.81
CA ALA A 18 21.02 0.07 11.70
C ALA A 18 20.21 0.44 12.95
N PHE A 19 18.89 0.53 12.85
CA PHE A 19 18.00 0.73 13.99
C PHE A 19 17.92 -0.51 14.86
N SER A 20 17.68 -1.68 14.26
CA SER A 20 17.52 -2.96 14.99
C SER A 20 18.79 -3.33 15.75
N GLU A 21 19.96 -3.18 15.13
CA GLU A 21 21.26 -3.39 15.76
C GLU A 21 21.45 -2.45 16.95
N TYR A 22 21.18 -1.15 16.77
CA TYR A 22 21.30 -0.17 17.86
C TYR A 22 20.31 -0.44 19.00
N PHE A 23 19.07 -0.79 18.66
CA PHE A 23 18.04 -1.10 19.64
C PHE A 23 18.42 -2.31 20.49
N ALA A 24 18.84 -3.41 19.85
CA ALA A 24 19.20 -4.64 20.53
C ALA A 24 20.47 -4.51 21.39
N THR A 25 21.46 -3.75 20.93
CA THR A 25 22.77 -3.65 21.60
C THR A 25 22.84 -2.54 22.65
N ILE A 26 22.17 -1.41 22.44
CA ILE A 26 22.32 -0.21 23.27
C ILE A 26 21.07 0.07 24.11
N VAL A 27 19.89 0.01 23.50
CA VAL A 27 18.64 0.49 24.11
C VAL A 27 17.99 -0.59 24.97
N LYS A 28 17.76 -1.78 24.41
CA LYS A 28 17.10 -2.91 25.05
C LYS A 28 17.78 -3.34 26.37
N PRO A 29 19.12 -3.49 26.46
CA PRO A 29 19.78 -3.85 27.72
C PRO A 29 19.61 -2.79 28.81
N ARG A 30 19.45 -1.52 28.42
CA ARG A 30 19.30 -0.39 29.35
C ARG A 30 17.86 -0.12 29.78
N LEU A 31 16.88 -0.59 29.00
CA LEU A 31 15.46 -0.50 29.38
C LEU A 31 15.06 -1.59 30.39
N GLY A 32 15.74 -2.73 30.41
CA GLY A 32 15.50 -3.80 31.38
C GLY A 32 14.10 -4.41 31.33
N ARG A 33 13.41 -4.31 30.18
CA ARG A 33 12.06 -4.81 29.96
C ARG A 33 12.04 -6.10 29.14
N LEU A 34 10.96 -6.87 29.30
CA LEU A 34 10.69 -8.06 28.50
C LEU A 34 10.41 -7.68 27.03
N ASP A 35 10.85 -8.54 26.11
CA ASP A 35 10.66 -8.37 24.66
C ASP A 35 9.20 -8.16 24.28
N ALA A 36 8.30 -8.85 24.98
CA ALA A 36 6.86 -8.70 24.78
C ALA A 36 6.40 -7.26 25.01
N GLU A 37 6.84 -6.59 26.09
CA GLU A 37 6.45 -5.21 26.39
C GLU A 37 7.01 -4.21 25.38
N LEU A 38 8.24 -4.43 24.92
CA LEU A 38 8.92 -3.54 23.98
C LEU A 38 8.32 -3.62 22.57
N ASN A 39 7.78 -4.78 22.17
CA ASN A 39 7.16 -4.97 20.87
C ASN A 39 5.80 -4.27 20.72
N TRP A 40 5.14 -3.93 21.83
CA TRP A 40 3.86 -3.18 21.83
C TRP A 40 4.04 -1.68 22.04
N MET A 41 5.27 -1.21 22.30
CA MET A 41 5.52 0.22 22.54
C MET A 41 5.84 0.95 21.24
N ASP A 42 5.21 2.10 21.06
CA ASP A 42 5.54 3.04 19.99
C ASP A 42 6.96 3.61 20.17
N PHE A 43 7.56 4.13 19.10
CA PHE A 43 8.90 4.69 19.18
C PHE A 43 8.95 5.88 20.13
N SER A 44 7.92 6.74 20.14
CA SER A 44 7.83 7.88 21.07
C SER A 44 7.72 7.45 22.53
N GLN A 45 7.00 6.38 22.84
CA GLN A 45 6.90 5.82 24.20
C GLN A 45 8.25 5.30 24.68
N THR A 46 8.93 4.56 23.80
CA THR A 46 10.27 4.03 24.09
C THR A 46 11.27 5.16 24.30
N ALA A 47 11.22 6.23 23.49
CA ALA A 47 12.09 7.39 23.67
C ALA A 47 11.92 8.05 25.04
N LYS A 48 10.68 8.15 25.56
CA LYS A 48 10.38 8.72 26.88
C LYS A 48 10.98 7.89 28.03
N LEU A 49 11.10 6.57 27.85
CA LEU A 49 11.64 5.66 28.87
C LEU A 49 13.17 5.72 28.98
N ILE A 50 13.87 6.10 27.90
CA ILE A 50 15.33 6.21 27.89
C ILE A 50 15.74 7.39 28.75
N ARG A 51 16.34 7.15 29.93
CA ARG A 51 16.75 8.21 30.87
C ARG A 51 17.98 9.00 30.40
N ASP A 52 18.92 8.32 29.76
CA ASP A 52 20.15 8.92 29.23
C ASP A 52 19.83 9.81 28.02
N THR A 53 20.17 11.09 28.11
CA THR A 53 19.87 12.08 27.07
C THR A 53 20.63 11.84 25.78
N GLY A 54 21.88 11.34 25.85
CA GLY A 54 22.68 11.00 24.68
C GLY A 54 22.13 9.80 23.92
N ILE A 55 21.72 8.77 24.65
CA ILE A 55 21.05 7.59 24.06
C ILE A 55 19.68 7.98 23.51
N ARG A 56 18.91 8.80 24.23
CA ARG A 56 17.59 9.26 23.79
C ARG A 56 17.69 10.03 22.48
N SER A 57 18.66 10.94 22.37
CA SER A 57 18.90 11.71 21.13
C SER A 57 19.27 10.80 19.96
N GLN A 58 20.21 9.87 20.15
CA GLN A 58 20.61 8.92 19.12
C GLN A 58 19.48 7.95 18.72
N TYR A 59 18.71 7.47 19.69
CA TYR A 59 17.52 6.65 19.44
C TYR A 59 16.49 7.42 18.62
N ARG A 60 16.15 8.66 19.00
CA ARG A 60 15.23 9.52 18.26
C ARG A 60 15.69 9.73 16.82
N ALA A 61 16.96 10.09 16.60
CA ALA A 61 17.51 10.32 15.27
C ALA A 61 17.41 9.07 14.38
N ARG A 62 17.69 7.87 14.92
CA ARG A 62 17.57 6.61 14.17
C ARG A 62 16.12 6.18 13.95
N ALA A 63 15.24 6.38 14.92
CA ALA A 63 13.81 6.11 14.80
C ALA A 63 13.16 7.01 13.73
N ILE A 64 13.50 8.30 13.72
CA ILE A 64 13.04 9.25 12.68
C ILE A 64 13.48 8.78 11.30
N ARG A 65 14.76 8.43 11.10
CA ARG A 65 15.25 7.93 9.80
C ARG A 65 14.54 6.65 9.35
N LEU A 66 14.25 5.73 10.29
CA LEU A 66 13.50 4.52 9.98
C LEU A 66 12.07 4.83 9.56
N LEU A 67 11.37 5.70 10.29
CA LEU A 67 10.00 6.11 9.95
C LEU A 67 9.94 6.84 8.61
N GLU A 68 10.86 7.78 8.34
CA GLU A 68 10.95 8.49 7.06
C GLU A 68 11.20 7.53 5.90
N ALA A 69 12.10 6.55 6.06
CA ALA A 69 12.33 5.51 5.06
C ALA A 69 11.11 4.59 4.88
N SER A 70 10.41 4.25 5.96
CA SER A 70 9.20 3.41 5.94
C SER A 70 8.06 4.10 5.18
N ILE A 71 7.82 5.38 5.49
CA ILE A 71 6.81 6.20 4.80
C ILE A 71 7.15 6.31 3.31
N SER A 72 8.40 6.65 2.96
CA SER A 72 8.80 6.79 1.56
C SER A 72 8.70 5.46 0.79
N CYS A 73 9.00 4.33 1.41
CA CYS A 73 8.93 3.02 0.78
C CYS A 73 7.47 2.54 0.60
N SER A 74 6.58 2.90 1.53
CA SER A 74 5.18 2.44 1.53
C SER A 74 4.19 3.41 0.88
N ALA A 75 4.55 4.68 0.67
CA ALA A 75 3.69 5.69 0.05
C ALA A 75 3.09 5.27 -1.31
N PRO A 76 3.81 4.57 -2.21
CA PRO A 76 3.22 4.07 -3.46
C PRO A 76 2.10 3.04 -3.23
N ASN A 77 2.18 2.26 -2.15
CA ASN A 77 1.20 1.21 -1.82
C ASN A 77 -0.07 1.76 -1.16
N ALA A 78 -0.04 3.02 -0.69
CA ALA A 78 -1.20 3.70 -0.13
C ALA A 78 -2.03 4.44 -1.21
N GLN A 79 -1.63 4.38 -2.48
CA GLN A 79 -2.39 5.01 -3.56
C GLN A 79 -3.59 4.12 -3.93
N PRO A 80 -4.83 4.66 -3.90
CA PRO A 80 -5.99 3.93 -4.38
C PRO A 80 -5.82 3.63 -5.87
N MET A 81 -6.32 2.48 -6.32
CA MET A 81 -6.34 2.23 -7.75
C MET A 81 -7.35 3.17 -8.38
N ALA A 82 -7.00 3.80 -9.52
CA ALA A 82 -8.00 4.47 -10.32
C ALA A 82 -9.05 3.43 -10.69
N ARG A 83 -10.26 3.55 -10.13
CA ARG A 83 -11.39 2.70 -10.52
C ARG A 83 -11.45 2.73 -12.04
N SER A 84 -11.55 1.56 -12.66
CA SER A 84 -11.76 1.43 -14.10
C SER A 84 -12.98 2.26 -14.50
N THR A 85 -12.77 3.51 -14.90
CA THR A 85 -13.74 4.29 -15.65
C THR A 85 -13.78 3.63 -17.00
N TYR A 86 -14.73 2.71 -17.17
CA TYR A 86 -14.92 1.98 -18.42
C TYR A 86 -14.91 2.97 -19.58
N ASN A 87 -13.93 2.82 -20.47
CA ASN A 87 -13.86 3.61 -21.68
C ASN A 87 -15.06 3.23 -22.54
N THR A 88 -16.08 4.09 -22.55
CA THR A 88 -17.34 3.92 -23.29
C THR A 88 -17.09 3.55 -24.76
N ALA A 89 -15.94 3.98 -25.30
CA ALA A 89 -15.47 3.65 -26.63
C ALA A 89 -15.18 2.15 -26.84
N PHE A 90 -14.59 1.45 -25.86
CA PHE A 90 -14.30 0.02 -25.99
C PHE A 90 -15.59 -0.80 -26.04
N ARG A 91 -16.53 -0.48 -25.14
CA ARG A 91 -17.85 -1.13 -25.10
C ARG A 91 -18.65 -0.85 -26.37
N ALA A 92 -18.61 0.39 -26.88
CA ALA A 92 -19.23 0.75 -28.14
C ALA A 92 -18.60 -0.01 -29.33
N ALA A 93 -17.27 -0.09 -29.39
CA ALA A 93 -16.54 -0.76 -30.47
C ALA A 93 -16.81 -2.27 -30.50
N THR A 94 -16.82 -2.93 -29.35
CA THR A 94 -17.08 -4.37 -29.27
C THR A 94 -18.54 -4.72 -29.50
N THR A 95 -19.49 -3.90 -29.03
CA THR A 95 -20.91 -4.06 -29.35
C THR A 95 -21.18 -3.84 -30.84
N PHE A 96 -20.49 -2.89 -31.49
CA PHE A 96 -20.54 -2.73 -32.95
C PHE A 96 -20.01 -3.96 -33.68
N LEU A 97 -18.93 -4.57 -33.20
CA LEU A 97 -18.35 -5.79 -33.77
C LEU A 97 -19.34 -6.97 -33.72
N VAL A 98 -20.00 -7.17 -32.58
CA VAL A 98 -21.04 -8.19 -32.41
C VAL A 98 -22.24 -7.92 -33.33
N PHE A 99 -22.65 -6.66 -33.47
CA PHE A 99 -23.73 -6.26 -34.37
C PHE A 99 -23.39 -6.52 -35.85
N VAL A 100 -22.16 -6.20 -36.27
CA VAL A 100 -21.67 -6.45 -37.64
C VAL A 100 -21.56 -7.96 -37.93
N LEU A 101 -21.11 -8.75 -36.97
CA LEU A 101 -21.07 -10.22 -37.07
C LEU A 101 -22.47 -10.83 -37.19
N ALA A 102 -23.42 -10.36 -36.40
CA ALA A 102 -24.82 -10.78 -36.48
C ALA A 102 -25.44 -10.44 -37.85
N TYR A 103 -25.15 -9.27 -38.40
CA TYR A 103 -25.62 -8.85 -39.72
C TYR A 103 -25.05 -9.72 -40.86
N ARG A 104 -23.79 -10.15 -40.75
CA ARG A 104 -23.11 -11.01 -41.75
C ARG A 104 -23.58 -12.46 -41.76
N LEU A 105 -24.13 -12.97 -40.66
CA LEU A 105 -24.58 -14.37 -40.52
C LEU A 105 -26.05 -14.60 -40.95
N GLY A 106 -26.73 -13.57 -41.46
CA GLY A 106 -28.11 -13.64 -41.96
C GLY A 106 -29.17 -13.22 -40.94
N PRO A 107 -30.43 -12.94 -41.37
CA PRO A 107 -31.48 -12.31 -40.56
C PRO A 107 -32.15 -13.27 -39.56
N GLY A 108 -31.35 -14.02 -38.80
CA GLY A 108 -31.80 -14.84 -37.70
C GLY A 108 -31.71 -14.08 -36.38
N VAL A 109 -32.85 -13.79 -35.76
CA VAL A 109 -32.91 -13.17 -34.41
C VAL A 109 -32.19 -14.03 -33.35
N LEU A 110 -32.18 -15.36 -33.54
CA LEU A 110 -31.59 -16.32 -32.61
C LEU A 110 -30.05 -16.19 -32.43
N PRO A 111 -29.22 -16.23 -33.50
CA PRO A 111 -27.76 -16.09 -33.36
C PRO A 111 -27.33 -14.72 -32.82
N ALA A 112 -28.08 -13.65 -33.13
CA ALA A 112 -27.81 -12.32 -32.58
C ALA A 112 -28.07 -12.25 -31.07
N LEU A 113 -29.16 -12.87 -30.59
CA LEU A 113 -29.48 -12.94 -29.17
C LEU A 113 -28.48 -13.81 -28.39
N LEU A 114 -28.03 -14.93 -28.96
CA LEU A 114 -27.01 -15.78 -28.34
C LEU A 114 -25.65 -15.06 -28.26
N ALA A 115 -25.23 -14.38 -29.32
CA ALA A 115 -23.99 -13.61 -29.32
C ALA A 115 -24.05 -12.43 -28.33
N ALA A 116 -25.19 -11.74 -28.24
CA ALA A 116 -25.41 -10.69 -27.26
C ALA A 116 -25.40 -11.23 -25.82
N ALA A 117 -26.03 -12.37 -25.55
CA ALA A 117 -26.05 -12.99 -24.23
C ALA A 117 -24.65 -13.43 -23.78
N ILE A 118 -23.86 -14.04 -24.66
CA ILE A 118 -22.47 -14.43 -24.38
C ILE A 118 -21.60 -13.18 -24.14
N TRP A 119 -21.75 -12.14 -24.95
CA TRP A 119 -21.02 -10.88 -24.79
C TRP A 119 -21.37 -10.17 -23.48
N TYR A 120 -22.66 -10.06 -23.15
CA TYR A 120 -23.11 -9.50 -21.88
C TYR A 120 -22.62 -10.31 -20.69
N GLY A 121 -22.61 -11.64 -20.78
CA GLY A 121 -22.07 -12.53 -19.74
C GLY A 121 -20.56 -12.32 -19.53
N TYR A 122 -19.79 -12.19 -20.61
CA TYR A 122 -18.36 -11.92 -20.56
C TYR A 122 -18.05 -10.55 -19.94
N VAL A 123 -18.71 -9.49 -20.43
CA VAL A 123 -18.53 -8.12 -19.92
C VAL A 123 -18.99 -7.99 -18.46
N ALA A 124 -20.05 -8.69 -18.06
CA ALA A 124 -20.51 -8.72 -16.67
C ALA A 124 -19.54 -9.49 -15.76
N GLY A 125 -18.93 -10.57 -16.26
CA GLY A 125 -17.89 -11.33 -15.55
C GLY A 125 -16.63 -10.52 -15.29
N GLU A 126 -16.04 -9.92 -16.33
CA GLU A 126 -14.88 -9.02 -16.19
C GLU A 126 -15.18 -7.81 -15.29
N TYR A 127 -16.43 -7.33 -15.29
CA TYR A 127 -16.85 -6.25 -14.40
C TYR A 127 -16.82 -6.66 -12.94
N ARG A 128 -17.37 -7.82 -12.61
CA ARG A 128 -17.40 -8.30 -11.24
C ARG A 128 -15.99 -8.58 -10.72
N ASP A 129 -15.16 -9.23 -11.53
CA ASP A 129 -13.81 -9.60 -11.14
C ASP A 129 -12.88 -8.36 -11.05
N GLY A 130 -13.05 -7.40 -11.96
CA GLY A 130 -12.34 -6.12 -11.94
C GLY A 130 -12.73 -5.22 -10.77
N GLN A 131 -14.01 -5.22 -10.37
CA GLN A 131 -14.46 -4.52 -9.16
C GLN A 131 -13.95 -5.21 -7.89
N GLU A 132 -14.01 -6.54 -7.81
CA GLU A 132 -13.53 -7.26 -6.63
C GLU A 132 -12.00 -7.08 -6.44
N ALA A 133 -11.23 -7.06 -7.53
CA ALA A 133 -9.81 -6.75 -7.50
C ALA A 133 -9.54 -5.30 -7.07
N ALA A 134 -10.31 -4.33 -7.60
CA ALA A 134 -10.19 -2.92 -7.22
C ALA A 134 -10.57 -2.69 -5.74
N ASP A 135 -11.64 -3.31 -5.24
CA ASP A 135 -12.08 -3.19 -3.85
C ASP A 135 -11.06 -3.83 -2.89
N LYS A 136 -10.46 -4.98 -3.26
CA LYS A 136 -9.36 -5.59 -2.48
C LYS A 136 -8.14 -4.67 -2.44
N HIS A 137 -7.76 -4.08 -3.57
CA HIS A 137 -6.64 -3.15 -3.65
C HIS A 137 -6.92 -1.87 -2.84
N ASP A 138 -8.11 -1.28 -2.95
CA ASP A 138 -8.51 -0.09 -2.21
C ASP A 138 -8.56 -0.34 -0.70
N LYS A 139 -8.98 -1.54 -0.27
CA LYS A 139 -8.89 -1.94 1.14
C LYS A 139 -7.44 -1.98 1.61
N GLN A 140 -6.55 -2.63 0.87
CA GLN A 140 -5.13 -2.69 1.20
C GLN A 140 -4.49 -1.29 1.19
N ALA A 141 -4.84 -0.43 0.23
CA ALA A 141 -4.36 0.94 0.15
C ALA A 141 -4.80 1.77 1.37
N ARG A 142 -6.03 1.60 1.86
CA ARG A 142 -6.50 2.23 3.11
C ARG A 142 -5.73 1.75 4.33
N GLU A 143 -5.50 0.44 4.45
CA GLU A 143 -4.70 -0.11 5.55
C GLU A 143 -3.27 0.45 5.54
N TRP A 144 -2.68 0.64 4.35
CA TRP A 144 -1.38 1.30 4.21
C TRP A 144 -1.44 2.79 4.54
N ALA A 145 -2.48 3.50 4.12
CA ALA A 145 -2.68 4.91 4.44
C ALA A 145 -2.81 5.14 5.96
N GLU A 146 -3.56 4.29 6.66
CA GLU A 146 -3.70 4.32 8.12
C GLU A 146 -2.35 4.07 8.82
N LYS A 147 -1.57 3.08 8.35
CA LYS A 147 -0.22 2.81 8.88
C LYS A 147 0.72 3.99 8.68
N ILE A 148 0.70 4.61 7.49
CA ILE A 148 1.52 5.79 7.20
C ILE A 148 1.12 6.96 8.10
N ALA A 149 -0.18 7.21 8.28
CA ALA A 149 -0.66 8.26 9.17
C ALA A 149 -0.22 8.03 10.63
N ALA A 150 -0.24 6.78 11.11
CA ALA A 150 0.27 6.43 12.43
C ALA A 150 1.78 6.70 12.55
N TRP A 151 2.57 6.35 11.52
CA TRP A 151 4.01 6.63 11.48
C TRP A 151 4.31 8.13 11.42
N GLU A 152 3.54 8.90 10.67
CA GLU A 152 3.66 10.37 10.61
C GLU A 152 3.36 11.01 11.97
N ALA A 153 2.32 10.54 12.67
CA ALA A 153 1.99 11.00 14.02
C ALA A 153 3.10 10.68 15.03
N ASP A 154 3.68 9.49 14.97
CA ASP A 154 4.80 9.10 15.84
C ASP A 154 6.08 9.88 15.50
N LEU A 155 6.32 10.16 14.21
CA LEU A 155 7.41 11.02 13.75
C LEU A 155 7.26 12.46 14.26
N LEU A 156 6.07 13.05 14.19
CA LEU A 156 5.79 14.37 14.74
C LEU A 156 6.03 14.41 16.25
N THR A 157 5.56 13.38 16.97
CA THR A 157 5.76 13.25 18.41
C THR A 157 7.25 13.12 18.74
N LEU A 158 8.01 12.30 17.99
CA LEU A 158 9.44 12.16 18.14
C LEU A 158 10.19 13.44 17.85
N LYS A 159 9.79 14.25 16.86
CA LYS A 159 10.42 15.55 16.58
C LYS A 159 10.12 16.56 17.70
N ALA A 160 8.91 16.54 18.27
CA ALA A 160 8.52 17.42 19.38
C ALA A 160 9.17 17.08 20.74
N LEU A 161 9.74 15.88 20.91
CA LEU A 161 10.43 15.44 22.14
C LEU A 161 11.84 16.05 22.34
N GLU A 162 12.13 17.18 21.68
CA GLU A 162 13.40 17.93 21.76
C GLU A 162 13.55 18.70 23.07
#